data_AF-A0A4U9W1S2-F1
#
_entry.id   AF-A0A4U9W1S2-F1
#
_cell.length_a   1.000
_cell.length_b   1.000
_cell.length_c   1.000
_cell.angle_alpha   90.00
_cell.angle_beta   90.00
_cell.angle_gamma   90.00
#
_symmetry.space_group_name_H-M   'P 1'
#
loop_
_entity.id
_entity.type
_entity.pdbx_description
1 polymer ?
#
loop_
_entity_poly.entity_id
_entity_poly.type
_entity_poly.pdbx_seq_one_letter_code
_entity_poly.pdbx_strand_id
1 'polypeptide(L)'
;MSLLPKLSCAIIQTHFSGVVDESANHDFHIDLVNELLFEQEVLASGINYRVRFDSNVLDAALVENFIELYKDLFINTLDKLLAGEVDTPINSITLIAQLPHHTQHVCAGAKVPQHSIVEQFERMAATYPARNAVVCGNQTLSYQQLKSAGQPSG
;
A
#
# COMPACT_ATOMS: atom_id res chain seq x y z
N MET A 1 -29.38 6.48 24.70
CA MET A 1 -29.47 6.56 23.23
C MET A 1 -28.41 7.53 22.76
N SER A 2 -27.25 7.02 22.34
CA SER A 2 -26.19 7.84 21.75
C SER A 2 -26.57 8.12 20.30
N LEU A 3 -26.80 9.39 19.95
CA LEU A 3 -26.89 9.82 18.56
C LEU A 3 -25.45 9.87 18.03
N LEU A 4 -25.02 8.82 17.36
CA LEU A 4 -23.83 8.89 16.52
C LEU A 4 -24.09 9.93 15.42
N PRO A 5 -23.17 10.89 15.19
CA PRO A 5 -23.34 11.87 14.13
C PRO A 5 -23.44 11.16 12.78
N LYS A 6 -24.36 11.61 11.92
CA LYS A 6 -24.39 11.17 10.53
C LYS A 6 -23.13 11.69 9.83
N LEU A 7 -22.34 10.77 9.28
CA LEU A 7 -21.16 11.06 8.49
C LEU A 7 -21.57 11.10 7.01
N SER A 8 -21.26 12.20 6.33
CA SER A 8 -21.50 12.35 4.89
C SER A 8 -20.22 12.83 4.22
N CYS A 9 -19.85 12.22 3.11
CA CYS A 9 -18.61 12.52 2.38
C CYS A 9 -18.96 12.92 0.95
N ALA A 10 -18.47 14.08 0.53
CA ALA A 10 -18.55 14.54 -0.86
C ALA A 10 -17.13 14.54 -1.46
N ILE A 11 -16.93 13.69 -2.47
CA ILE A 11 -15.66 13.60 -3.19
C ILE A 11 -15.79 14.45 -4.46
N ILE A 12 -14.90 15.43 -4.61
CA ILE A 12 -14.93 16.33 -5.77
C ILE A 12 -13.58 16.24 -6.48
N GLN A 13 -13.59 15.68 -7.69
CA GLN A 13 -12.42 15.63 -8.57
C GLN A 13 -12.24 16.98 -9.26
N THR A 14 -11.10 17.64 -9.09
CA THR A 14 -10.82 18.94 -9.73
C THR A 14 -9.39 19.02 -10.25
N HIS A 15 -9.19 19.64 -11.41
CA HIS A 15 -7.88 20.16 -11.82
C HIS A 15 -7.59 21.44 -11.01
N PHE A 16 -6.53 21.45 -10.19
CA PHE A 16 -6.13 22.62 -9.39
C PHE A 16 -5.51 23.71 -10.27
N SER A 17 -6.35 24.45 -10.99
CA SER A 17 -5.97 25.72 -11.62
C SER A 17 -6.56 26.87 -10.81
N GLY A 18 -5.81 27.33 -9.80
CA GLY A 18 -5.93 28.66 -9.18
C GLY A 18 -7.34 29.16 -8.86
N VAL A 19 -8.06 28.50 -7.96
CA VAL A 19 -9.32 29.04 -7.42
C VAL A 19 -9.07 29.55 -6.00
N VAL A 20 -9.25 30.85 -5.83
CA VAL A 20 -9.30 31.55 -4.55
C VAL A 20 -10.55 31.07 -3.80
N ASP A 21 -10.34 30.55 -2.59
CA ASP A 21 -11.34 30.00 -1.69
C ASP A 21 -12.13 31.13 -1.02
N GLU A 22 -13.38 31.34 -1.46
CA GLU A 22 -14.33 32.16 -0.71
C GLU A 22 -15.26 31.25 0.12
N SER A 23 -15.07 31.33 1.44
CA SER A 23 -15.97 30.88 2.53
C SER A 23 -16.07 29.38 2.86
N ALA A 24 -14.96 28.74 3.22
CA ALA A 24 -14.97 27.48 3.97
C ALA A 24 -14.30 27.64 5.34
N ASN A 25 -14.81 26.97 6.37
CA ASN A 25 -14.32 27.06 7.74
C ASN A 25 -12.93 26.37 7.88
N HIS A 26 -11.86 27.16 7.97
CA HIS A 26 -10.45 26.73 7.86
C HIS A 26 -9.86 25.99 9.08
N ASP A 27 -10.64 25.75 10.14
CA ASP A 27 -10.10 25.33 11.44
C ASP A 27 -9.47 23.91 11.46
N PHE A 28 -9.80 23.04 10.49
CA PHE A 28 -9.37 21.62 10.48
C PHE A 28 -8.93 21.11 9.10
N HIS A 29 -8.10 21.87 8.39
CA HIS A 29 -7.60 21.46 7.07
C HIS A 29 -6.36 20.55 7.17
N ILE A 30 -6.39 19.43 6.44
CA ILE A 30 -5.16 18.75 6.04
C ILE A 30 -4.87 19.18 4.61
N ASP A 31 -3.83 19.98 4.44
CA ASP A 31 -3.39 20.54 3.16
C ASP A 31 -2.03 19.95 2.77
N LEU A 32 -2.02 19.20 1.67
CA LEU A 32 -0.81 18.96 0.90
C LEU A 32 -0.86 19.93 -0.27
N VAL A 33 0.04 20.92 -0.24
CA VAL A 33 0.05 22.07 -1.16
C VAL A 33 -0.22 21.63 -2.60
N ASN A 34 -1.39 22.01 -3.13
CA ASN A 34 -1.88 21.74 -4.48
C ASN A 34 -2.09 20.25 -4.86
N GLU A 35 -2.04 19.33 -3.91
CA GLU A 35 -2.17 17.89 -4.15
C GLU A 35 -3.42 17.30 -3.49
N LEU A 36 -3.70 17.69 -2.25
CA LEU A 36 -4.85 17.22 -1.47
C LEU A 36 -5.34 18.32 -0.54
N LEU A 37 -6.63 18.62 -0.64
CA LEU A 37 -7.38 19.44 0.30
C LEU A 37 -8.43 18.56 0.95
N PHE A 38 -8.31 18.36 2.27
CA PHE A 38 -9.26 17.64 3.09
C PHE A 38 -9.86 18.59 4.12
N GLU A 39 -11.17 18.79 4.04
CA GLU A 39 -11.90 19.75 4.87
C GLU A 39 -12.99 19.02 5.66
N GLN A 40 -13.15 19.42 6.91
CA GLN A 40 -14.16 18.88 7.81
C GLN A 40 -15.07 20.01 8.30
N GLU A 41 -16.37 19.84 8.13
CA GLU A 41 -17.38 20.80 8.59
C GLU A 41 -18.43 20.11 9.47
N VAL A 42 -18.77 20.75 10.59
CA VAL A 42 -19.90 20.34 11.43
C VAL A 42 -21.15 21.09 10.94
N LEU A 43 -22.02 20.39 10.22
CA LEU A 43 -23.26 20.94 9.68
C LEU A 43 -24.44 20.05 10.04
N ALA A 44 -25.56 20.65 10.47
CA ALA A 44 -26.82 19.98 10.74
C ALA A 44 -26.69 18.72 11.64
N SER A 45 -25.93 18.81 12.74
CA SER A 45 -25.64 17.70 13.68
C SER A 45 -24.91 16.49 13.08
N GLY A 46 -24.30 16.65 11.90
CA GLY A 46 -23.42 15.69 11.27
C GLY A 46 -22.02 16.25 11.07
N ILE A 47 -21.07 15.35 10.81
CA ILE A 47 -19.71 15.70 10.39
C ILE A 47 -19.64 15.42 8.90
N ASN A 48 -19.30 16.45 8.13
CA ASN A 48 -19.21 16.39 6.68
C ASN A 48 -17.75 16.53 6.27
N TYR A 49 -17.33 15.70 5.33
CA TYR A 49 -16.00 15.78 4.73
C TYR A 49 -16.11 16.24 3.28
N ARG A 50 -15.28 17.21 2.91
CA ARG A 50 -15.05 17.62 1.52
C ARG A 50 -13.60 17.32 1.18
N VAL A 51 -13.39 16.51 0.15
CA VAL A 51 -12.05 16.11 -0.29
C VAL A 51 -11.87 16.46 -1.75
N ARG A 52 -10.80 17.22 -2.04
CA ARG A 52 -10.38 17.61 -3.38
C ARG A 52 -8.92 17.22 -3.55
N PHE A 53 -8.57 16.61 -4.68
CA PHE A 53 -7.20 16.19 -4.94
C PHE A 53 -6.85 16.31 -6.43
N ASP A 54 -5.56 16.41 -6.74
CA ASP A 54 -5.06 16.34 -8.10
C ASP A 54 -4.96 14.87 -8.55
N SER A 55 -5.84 14.47 -9.47
CA SER A 55 -5.89 13.10 -10.01
C SER A 55 -4.68 12.72 -10.87
N ASN A 56 -3.81 13.68 -11.23
CA ASN A 56 -2.54 13.40 -11.90
C ASN A 56 -1.43 13.01 -10.91
N VAL A 57 -1.61 13.34 -9.63
CA VAL A 57 -0.64 13.06 -8.55
C VAL A 57 -1.12 11.90 -7.67
N LEU A 58 -2.41 11.91 -7.29
CA LEU A 58 -2.99 10.93 -6.39
C LEU A 58 -4.04 10.07 -7.08
N ASP A 59 -3.96 8.77 -6.84
CA ASP A 59 -4.96 7.81 -7.30
C ASP A 59 -6.24 7.92 -6.46
N ALA A 60 -7.40 7.76 -7.11
CA ALA A 60 -8.69 7.88 -6.43
C ALA A 60 -8.87 6.82 -5.33
N ALA A 61 -8.44 5.58 -5.56
CA ALA A 61 -8.55 4.53 -4.55
C ALA A 61 -7.60 4.78 -3.36
N LEU A 62 -6.43 5.38 -3.60
CA LEU A 62 -5.54 5.83 -2.53
C LEU A 62 -6.23 6.88 -1.64
N VAL A 63 -6.88 7.88 -2.25
CA VAL A 63 -7.59 8.94 -1.52
C VAL A 63 -8.80 8.37 -0.77
N GLU A 64 -9.57 7.47 -1.38
CA GLU A 64 -10.68 6.77 -0.72
C GLU A 64 -10.21 5.97 0.50
N ASN A 65 -9.12 5.21 0.38
CA ASN A 65 -8.54 4.48 1.52
C ASN A 65 -8.10 5.43 2.64
N PHE A 66 -7.49 6.56 2.29
CA PHE A 66 -7.12 7.58 3.27
C PHE A 66 -8.35 8.15 4.00
N ILE A 67 -9.43 8.43 3.27
CA ILE A 67 -10.69 8.93 3.84
C ILE A 67 -11.26 7.92 4.86
N GLU A 68 -11.29 6.64 4.53
CA GLU A 68 -11.79 5.61 5.43
C GLU A 68 -10.91 5.47 6.69
N LEU A 69 -9.59 5.46 6.53
CA LEU A 69 -8.65 5.43 7.66
C LEU A 69 -8.82 6.62 8.60
N TYR A 70 -9.00 7.82 8.04
CA TYR A 70 -9.23 9.02 8.82
C TYR A 70 -10.57 8.98 9.57
N LYS A 71 -11.64 8.51 8.92
CA LYS A 71 -12.95 8.33 9.57
C LYS A 71 -12.86 7.36 10.75
N ASP A 72 -12.21 6.22 10.57
CA ASP A 72 -12.02 5.22 11.64
C ASP A 72 -11.21 5.81 12.80
N LEU A 73 -10.10 6.51 12.51
CA LEU A 73 -9.31 7.21 13.50
C LEU A 73 -10.15 8.20 14.31
N PHE A 74 -10.95 9.03 13.62
CA PHE A 74 -11.76 10.05 14.24
C PHE A 74 -12.82 9.43 15.18
N ILE A 75 -13.56 8.42 14.70
CA ILE A 75 -14.58 7.73 15.50
C ILE A 75 -13.94 7.03 16.70
N ASN A 76 -12.86 6.27 16.50
CA ASN A 76 -12.16 5.57 17.59
C ASN A 76 -11.65 6.54 18.66
N THR A 77 -11.15 7.70 18.24
CA THR A 77 -10.70 8.74 19.16
C THR A 77 -11.89 9.34 19.93
N LEU A 78 -12.98 9.64 19.23
CA LEU A 78 -14.19 10.20 19.85
C LEU A 78 -14.81 9.24 20.86
N ASP A 79 -14.89 7.94 20.54
CA ASP A 79 -15.41 6.91 21.44
C ASP A 79 -14.59 6.81 22.74
N LYS A 80 -13.25 6.89 22.63
CA LYS A 80 -12.36 6.91 23.79
C LYS A 80 -12.57 8.14 24.67
N LEU A 81 -12.70 9.32 24.05
CA LEU A 81 -12.96 10.56 24.77
C LEU A 81 -14.33 10.52 25.47
N LEU A 82 -15.36 10.00 24.81
CA LEU A 82 -16.71 9.84 25.38
C LEU A 82 -16.75 8.79 26.50
N ALA A 83 -15.88 7.79 26.46
CA ALA A 83 -15.70 6.80 27.52
C ALA A 83 -14.87 7.33 28.71
N GLY A 84 -14.33 8.56 28.62
CA GLY A 84 -13.47 9.15 29.65
C GLY A 84 -12.05 8.59 29.65
N GLU A 85 -11.63 7.88 28.61
CA GLU A 85 -10.29 7.30 28.46
C GLU A 85 -9.25 8.35 28.00
N VAL A 86 -9.22 9.52 28.65
CA VAL A 86 -8.42 10.69 28.23
C VAL A 86 -6.90 10.48 28.30
N ASP A 87 -6.45 9.50 29.10
CA ASP A 87 -5.03 9.15 29.25
C ASP A 87 -4.59 8.05 28.25
N THR A 88 -5.46 7.64 27.32
CA THR A 88 -5.09 6.67 26.29
C THR A 88 -3.94 7.22 25.45
N PRO A 89 -2.78 6.54 25.38
CA PRO A 89 -1.69 6.95 24.50
C PRO A 89 -2.14 6.94 23.04
N ILE A 90 -1.83 8.00 22.28
CA ILE A 90 -2.21 8.13 20.86
C ILE A 90 -1.72 6.92 20.04
N ASN A 91 -0.54 6.39 20.36
CA ASN A 91 0.05 5.22 19.69
C ASN A 91 -0.70 3.89 19.92
N SER A 92 -1.70 3.87 20.81
CA SER A 92 -2.54 2.71 21.07
C SER A 92 -3.86 2.75 20.28
N ILE A 93 -4.13 3.85 19.56
CA ILE A 93 -5.31 3.97 18.70
C ILE A 93 -5.03 3.22 17.40
N THR A 94 -5.71 2.10 17.21
CA THR A 94 -5.61 1.28 15.99
C THR A 94 -6.22 2.03 14.80
N LEU A 95 -5.39 2.44 13.83
CA LEU A 95 -5.85 3.05 12.57
C LEU A 95 -6.37 2.02 11.57
N ILE A 96 -5.78 0.82 11.55
CA ILE A 96 -6.08 -0.23 10.59
C ILE A 96 -6.66 -1.39 11.37
N ALA A 97 -7.99 -1.42 11.54
CA ALA A 97 -8.66 -2.49 12.28
C ALA A 97 -8.52 -3.85 11.59
N GLN A 98 -8.44 -3.84 10.25
CA GLN A 98 -8.17 -4.98 9.40
C GLN A 98 -7.31 -4.46 8.26
N LEU A 99 -6.09 -4.96 8.09
CA LEU A 99 -5.35 -4.74 6.85
C LEU A 99 -6.31 -5.14 5.73
N PRO A 100 -6.66 -4.24 4.78
CA PRO A 100 -7.35 -4.70 3.60
C PRO A 100 -6.49 -5.83 3.03
N HIS A 101 -7.12 -6.93 2.65
CA HIS A 101 -6.45 -8.11 2.10
C HIS A 101 -5.80 -7.82 0.74
N HIS A 102 -5.07 -6.71 0.57
CA HIS A 102 -3.99 -6.65 -0.41
C HIS A 102 -2.91 -7.57 0.13
N THR A 103 -3.09 -8.85 -0.18
CA THR A 103 -2.06 -9.89 -0.25
C THR A 103 -0.74 -9.41 0.32
N GLN A 104 -0.59 -9.54 1.64
CA GLN A 104 0.74 -9.80 2.16
C GLN A 104 1.20 -11.01 1.34
N HIS A 105 2.06 -10.78 0.35
CA HIS A 105 2.80 -11.82 -0.32
C HIS A 105 3.77 -12.37 0.73
N VAL A 106 3.22 -13.05 1.72
CA VAL A 106 3.96 -13.99 2.53
C VAL A 106 4.25 -15.13 1.57
N CYS A 107 5.38 -15.03 0.88
CA CYS A 107 6.01 -16.16 0.21
C CYS A 107 6.53 -17.15 1.26
N ALA A 108 5.69 -17.60 2.20
CA ALA A 108 6.02 -18.63 3.16
C ALA A 108 5.17 -19.87 2.84
N GLY A 109 5.78 -20.82 2.14
CA GLY A 109 5.13 -22.10 1.89
C GLY A 109 5.73 -22.92 0.75
N ALA A 110 6.51 -22.33 -0.15
CA ALA A 110 7.23 -23.11 -1.15
C ALA A 110 8.31 -23.94 -0.43
N LYS A 111 8.12 -25.27 -0.40
CA LYS A 111 9.11 -26.22 0.09
C LYS A 111 10.36 -26.06 -0.78
N VAL A 112 11.39 -25.39 -0.27
CA VAL A 112 12.64 -25.20 -1.01
C VAL A 112 13.27 -26.58 -1.20
N PRO A 113 13.66 -26.98 -2.43
CA PRO A 113 14.36 -28.22 -2.66
C PRO A 113 15.61 -28.29 -1.76
N GLN A 114 15.83 -29.42 -1.09
CA GLN A 114 16.98 -29.60 -0.19
C GLN A 114 18.32 -29.79 -0.92
N HIS A 115 18.32 -29.76 -2.24
CA HIS A 115 19.53 -29.91 -3.05
C HIS A 115 20.28 -28.60 -3.15
N SER A 116 21.60 -28.66 -3.12
CA SER A 116 22.42 -27.51 -3.45
C SER A 116 22.23 -27.10 -4.93
N ILE A 117 22.52 -25.84 -5.24
CA ILE A 117 22.52 -25.35 -6.64
C ILE A 117 23.45 -26.20 -7.52
N VAL A 118 24.57 -26.67 -6.97
CA VAL A 118 25.53 -27.53 -7.66
C VAL A 118 24.93 -28.89 -7.98
N GLU A 119 24.26 -29.54 -7.02
CA GLU A 119 23.61 -30.84 -7.25
C GLU A 119 22.48 -30.75 -8.29
N GLN A 120 21.72 -29.65 -8.27
CA GLN A 120 20.68 -29.42 -9.26
C GLN A 120 21.28 -29.19 -10.65
N PHE A 121 22.38 -28.45 -10.73
CA PHE A 121 23.13 -28.28 -11.98
C PHE A 121 23.63 -29.61 -12.55
N GLU A 122 24.25 -30.45 -11.72
CA GLU A 122 24.76 -31.76 -12.12
C GLU A 122 23.64 -32.68 -12.64
N ARG A 123 22.49 -32.67 -11.97
CA ARG A 123 21.29 -33.41 -12.41
C ARG A 123 20.81 -32.92 -13.77
N MET A 124 20.72 -31.61 -13.97
CA MET A 124 20.29 -31.02 -15.24
C MET A 124 21.27 -31.35 -16.38
N ALA A 125 22.58 -31.35 -16.10
CA ALA A 125 23.61 -31.72 -17.07
C ALA A 125 23.57 -33.20 -17.45
N ALA A 126 23.23 -34.09 -16.52
CA ALA A 126 23.04 -35.51 -16.80
C ALA A 126 21.76 -35.79 -17.60
N THR A 127 20.64 -35.14 -17.23
CA THR A 127 19.34 -35.39 -17.86
C THR A 127 19.20 -34.71 -19.23
N TYR A 128 19.79 -33.52 -19.41
CA TYR A 128 19.63 -32.69 -20.61
C TYR A 128 20.98 -32.12 -21.11
N PRO A 129 21.95 -32.96 -21.50
CA PRO A 129 23.32 -32.53 -21.78
C PRO A 129 23.43 -31.51 -22.94
N ALA A 130 22.58 -31.65 -23.97
CA ALA A 130 22.58 -30.78 -25.15
C ALA A 130 21.72 -29.51 -24.99
N ARG A 131 20.99 -29.35 -23.87
CA ARG A 131 20.13 -28.18 -23.66
C ARG A 131 20.98 -26.95 -23.38
N ASN A 132 20.60 -25.81 -23.96
CA ASN A 132 21.25 -24.52 -23.72
C ASN A 132 21.17 -24.17 -22.22
N ALA A 133 22.31 -23.93 -21.60
CA ALA A 133 22.44 -23.57 -20.19
C ALA A 133 22.69 -22.07 -20.01
N VAL A 134 23.56 -21.49 -20.84
CA VAL A 134 23.94 -20.07 -20.78
C VAL A 134 23.98 -19.49 -22.19
N VAL A 135 23.42 -18.29 -22.36
CA VAL A 135 23.52 -17.49 -23.58
C VAL A 135 24.14 -16.15 -23.22
N CYS A 136 25.27 -15.80 -23.85
CA CYS A 136 25.96 -14.54 -23.68
C CYS A 136 26.24 -13.94 -25.06
N GLY A 137 25.42 -12.95 -25.47
CA GLY A 137 25.45 -12.43 -26.83
C GLY A 137 25.20 -13.55 -27.85
N ASN A 138 26.15 -13.73 -28.79
CA ASN A 138 26.06 -14.77 -29.82
C ASN A 138 26.64 -16.12 -29.39
N GLN A 139 27.16 -16.23 -28.17
CA GLN A 139 27.70 -17.48 -27.63
C GLN A 139 26.62 -18.19 -26.82
N THR A 140 26.45 -19.48 -27.09
CA THR A 140 25.54 -20.35 -26.33
C THR A 140 26.30 -21.59 -25.90
N LEU A 141 26.27 -21.90 -24.60
CA LEU A 141 26.84 -23.12 -24.04
C LEU A 141 25.73 -24.05 -23.58
N SER A 142 25.84 -25.33 -23.93
CA SER A 142 25.00 -26.39 -23.38
C SER A 142 25.41 -26.74 -21.94
N TYR A 143 24.55 -27.45 -21.20
CA TYR A 143 24.89 -27.94 -19.86
C TYR A 143 26.16 -28.80 -19.85
N GLN A 144 26.36 -29.64 -20.88
CA GLN A 144 27.58 -30.44 -21.01
C GLN A 144 28.83 -29.57 -21.20
N GLN A 145 28.76 -28.58 -22.11
CA GLN A 145 29.89 -27.68 -22.38
C GLN A 145 30.23 -26.84 -21.15
N LEU A 146 29.22 -26.35 -20.44
CA LEU A 146 29.40 -25.56 -19.22
C LEU A 146 30.02 -26.38 -18.09
N LYS A 147 29.60 -27.65 -17.93
CA LYS A 147 30.20 -28.57 -16.96
C LYS A 147 31.67 -28.86 -17.27
N SER A 148 31.99 -29.14 -18.53
CA SER A 148 33.37 -29.38 -18.97
C SER A 148 34.29 -28.17 -18.75
N ALA A 149 33.77 -26.95 -18.88
CA ALA A 149 34.55 -25.72 -18.65
C ALA A 149 34.83 -25.44 -17.16
N GLY A 150 34.02 -25.97 -16.25
CA GLY A 150 34.15 -25.76 -14.81
C GLY A 150 35.02 -26.78 -14.06
N GLN A 151 35.48 -27.84 -14.73
CA GLN A 151 36.40 -28.82 -14.12
C GLN A 151 37.85 -28.40 -14.37
N PRO A 152 38.74 -28.41 -13.35
CA PRO A 152 40.15 -28.15 -13.56
C PRO A 152 40.72 -29.19 -14.51
N SER A 153 41.44 -28.73 -15.53
CA SER A 153 42.25 -29.61 -16.38
C SER A 153 43.28 -30.30 -15.49
N GLY A 154 43.27 -31.63 -15.46
CA GLY A 154 44.29 -32.43 -14.78
C GLY A 154 45.68 -32.19 -15.36
#